data_AF-A0A847Z0W1-F1
#
_entry.id   AF-A0A847Z0W1-F1
#
_cell.length_a   1.000
_cell.length_b   1.000
_cell.length_c   1.000
_cell.angle_alpha   90.00
_cell.angle_beta   90.00
_cell.angle_gamma   90.00
#
_symmetry.space_group_name_H-M   'P 1'
#
loop_
_entity.id
_entity.type
_entity.pdbx_description
1 polymer ?
#
loop_
_entity_poly.entity_id
_entity_poly.type
_entity_poly.pdbx_seq_one_letter_code
_entity_poly.pdbx_strand_id
1 'polypeptide(L)'
;MYRGKTKSKFQKIAALVILATLFTPFFSLEAEAATLDLTPRISYWAGKVNQHTEDGVWKTDPDGASGANIAMLTYCKKWYPNTVSVEYYGETSEPVWRAAGNTGSYTSTKPVYKCVQPVSAPDLTFSGFGLNGPDANNNNTVLLVPSFQNVGTALAPTGFSIKVEINKNGIIVANGTETITLNEAMHIGYGTFTTYRTNYSFVDPGTYTIKLTLQNVAGEINISNNTTSKELTVTTQIGCDNDGVCESGETTANCPSDCPAAPQATYSWYASSWTTCLNSTQARTVYCKSSTGAQVIDSYCANAGTKPVANQSCLSSVPDLTFSGFGLNGPDANNNNTVLLVPSFYNVGTKDAPAGFTIKVEINKNGILGSTENISVNQGIGVGPGAGTYTSYRTNYSFVDPGTYTIKLTLQNVTGETNTANNTTSKDVVVGPDLIIEDAQFVPQNPELNKPFDGNLKIKIKNQGTAIASYSEGIKVTFSLFDATGVIIASNFKYSNNL
;
A
#
# COMPACT_ATOMS: atom_id res chain seq x y z
N MET A 1 -76.62 -73.39 47.73
CA MET A 1 -76.42 -72.97 49.13
C MET A 1 -74.91 -73.01 49.40
N TYR A 2 -74.32 -71.88 49.82
CA TYR A 2 -72.92 -71.64 50.24
C TYR A 2 -71.78 -71.87 49.22
N ARG A 3 -71.20 -70.80 48.64
CA ARG A 3 -70.02 -70.01 49.12
C ARG A 3 -68.73 -70.85 49.10
N GLY A 4 -67.63 -70.50 48.45
CA GLY A 4 -67.24 -69.29 47.72
C GLY A 4 -65.72 -69.06 47.86
N LYS A 5 -65.10 -68.46 46.82
CA LYS A 5 -63.87 -67.62 46.83
C LYS A 5 -62.56 -68.32 47.28
N THR A 6 -61.37 -68.08 46.71
CA THR A 6 -60.83 -67.09 45.76
C THR A 6 -59.39 -67.48 45.40
N LYS A 7 -58.96 -67.18 44.15
CA LYS A 7 -57.65 -66.64 43.69
C LYS A 7 -56.35 -67.36 44.13
N SER A 8 -55.26 -67.44 43.36
CA SER A 8 -54.85 -67.03 42.02
C SER A 8 -53.33 -67.30 41.97
N LYS A 9 -52.81 -67.67 40.80
CA LYS A 9 -51.51 -67.28 40.19
C LYS A 9 -50.55 -68.39 39.75
N PHE A 10 -50.28 -68.29 38.43
CA PHE A 10 -49.05 -68.58 37.68
C PHE A 10 -48.63 -70.04 37.45
N GLN A 11 -48.93 -70.48 36.22
CA GLN A 11 -48.41 -71.68 35.58
C GLN A 11 -47.01 -71.44 34.98
N LYS A 12 -46.17 -72.45 35.19
CA LYS A 12 -44.92 -72.79 34.52
C LYS A 12 -45.15 -73.17 33.05
N ILE A 13 -44.03 -73.42 32.32
CA ILE A 13 -43.74 -74.54 31.39
C ILE A 13 -42.85 -73.97 30.27
N ALA A 14 -41.54 -74.26 30.21
CA ALA A 14 -40.86 -75.53 29.85
C ALA A 14 -41.01 -75.91 28.36
N ALA A 15 -39.86 -76.22 27.76
CA ALA A 15 -39.59 -76.37 26.34
C ALA A 15 -40.30 -77.55 25.65
N LEU A 16 -40.52 -77.43 24.33
CA LEU A 16 -40.75 -78.56 23.43
C LEU A 16 -40.26 -78.24 22.02
N VAL A 17 -39.40 -79.13 21.49
CA VAL A 17 -38.87 -79.16 20.12
C VAL A 17 -39.89 -79.83 19.21
N ILE A 18 -40.31 -79.18 18.12
CA ILE A 18 -40.91 -79.83 16.95
C ILE A 18 -40.35 -79.19 15.67
N LEU A 19 -39.80 -80.05 14.83
CA LEU A 19 -39.35 -79.80 13.46
C LEU A 19 -40.57 -79.95 12.52
N ALA A 20 -40.96 -78.89 11.83
CA ALA A 20 -41.87 -78.96 10.68
C ALA A 20 -41.63 -77.75 9.75
N THR A 21 -41.08 -78.04 8.57
CA THR A 21 -41.06 -77.17 7.39
C THR A 21 -42.48 -76.90 6.91
N LEU A 22 -42.86 -75.63 6.72
CA LEU A 22 -43.86 -75.19 5.74
C LEU A 22 -43.84 -73.64 5.63
N PHE A 23 -43.76 -73.19 4.39
CA PHE A 23 -44.02 -71.85 3.85
C PHE A 23 -44.83 -70.91 4.76
N THR A 24 -44.25 -69.77 5.16
CA THR A 24 -44.98 -68.59 5.66
C THR A 24 -44.61 -67.39 4.79
N PRO A 25 -45.59 -66.58 4.34
CA PRO A 25 -45.29 -65.35 3.63
C PRO A 25 -44.52 -64.42 4.56
N PHE A 26 -43.52 -63.73 4.00
CA PHE A 26 -42.90 -62.56 4.59
C PHE A 26 -44.00 -61.52 4.87
N PHE A 27 -44.58 -61.57 6.06
CA PHE A 27 -45.17 -60.37 6.66
C PHE A 27 -43.98 -59.59 7.23
N SER A 28 -43.49 -58.63 6.46
CA SER A 28 -42.69 -57.54 7.01
C SER A 28 -43.56 -56.83 8.05
N LEU A 29 -43.32 -57.13 9.32
CA LEU A 29 -43.71 -56.25 10.40
C LEU A 29 -42.70 -55.10 10.35
N GLU A 30 -42.95 -54.11 9.51
CA GLU A 30 -42.31 -52.80 9.61
C GLU A 30 -42.79 -52.19 10.93
N ALA A 31 -42.03 -52.42 11.99
CA ALA A 31 -42.05 -51.54 13.13
C ALA A 31 -41.54 -50.19 12.61
N GLU A 32 -42.46 -49.27 12.30
CA GLU A 32 -42.15 -47.86 12.11
C GLU A 32 -41.37 -47.41 13.34
N ALA A 33 -40.05 -47.26 13.19
CA ALA A 33 -39.24 -46.58 14.17
C ALA A 33 -39.81 -45.15 14.26
N ALA A 34 -40.50 -44.83 15.35
CA ALA A 34 -41.01 -43.49 15.59
C ALA A 34 -39.83 -42.52 15.44
N THR A 35 -39.89 -41.69 14.39
CA THR A 35 -38.84 -40.73 14.08
C THR A 35 -38.75 -39.75 15.24
N LEU A 36 -37.60 -39.74 15.91
CA LEU A 36 -37.32 -38.84 17.02
C LEU A 36 -37.44 -37.39 16.51
N ASP A 37 -38.42 -36.65 17.02
CA ASP A 37 -38.62 -35.26 16.65
C ASP A 37 -37.52 -34.37 17.26
N LEU A 38 -36.58 -33.94 16.41
CA LEU A 38 -35.45 -33.09 16.78
C LEU A 38 -35.79 -31.60 16.78
N THR A 39 -37.05 -31.22 16.56
CA THR A 39 -37.45 -29.80 16.55
C THR A 39 -37.10 -29.16 17.90
N PRO A 40 -36.36 -28.04 17.91
CA PRO A 40 -36.08 -27.25 19.12
C PRO A 40 -37.37 -26.77 19.78
N ARG A 41 -37.65 -27.24 21.00
CA ARG A 41 -38.93 -27.01 21.69
C ARG A 41 -38.71 -26.63 23.14
N ILE A 42 -39.63 -25.83 23.66
CA ILE A 42 -39.71 -25.44 25.07
C ILE A 42 -41.14 -25.63 25.59
N SER A 43 -41.28 -25.80 26.90
CA SER A 43 -42.58 -25.83 27.56
C SER A 43 -42.53 -25.11 28.91
N TYR A 44 -43.67 -24.53 29.28
CA TYR A 44 -43.84 -23.69 30.46
C TYR A 44 -44.91 -24.22 31.41
N TRP A 45 -44.65 -24.12 32.71
CA TRP A 45 -45.66 -24.26 33.75
C TRP A 45 -45.39 -23.26 34.88
N ALA A 46 -46.33 -22.32 35.09
CA ALA A 46 -46.26 -21.37 36.20
C ALA A 46 -46.07 -22.10 37.55
N GLY A 47 -45.07 -21.66 38.30
CA GLY A 47 -44.66 -22.28 39.57
C GLY A 47 -43.69 -23.46 39.46
N LYS A 48 -43.23 -23.82 38.24
CA LYS A 48 -42.22 -24.85 37.98
C LYS A 48 -41.06 -24.30 37.13
N VAL A 49 -39.98 -25.08 37.07
CA VAL A 49 -38.83 -24.85 36.19
C VAL A 49 -39.19 -25.26 34.76
N ASN A 50 -38.89 -24.38 33.81
CA ASN A 50 -39.16 -24.58 32.39
C ASN A 50 -38.44 -25.82 31.85
N GLN A 51 -38.98 -26.37 30.77
CA GLN A 51 -38.40 -27.53 30.09
C GLN A 51 -37.95 -27.14 28.67
N HIS A 52 -36.91 -27.79 28.16
CA HIS A 52 -36.46 -27.71 26.76
C HIS A 52 -36.19 -29.12 26.22
N THR A 53 -36.07 -29.29 24.91
CA THR A 53 -35.71 -30.58 24.32
C THR A 53 -34.24 -30.63 23.91
N GLU A 54 -33.51 -31.64 24.35
CA GLU A 54 -32.15 -31.95 23.91
C GLU A 54 -32.20 -33.33 23.27
N ASP A 55 -31.77 -33.44 22.01
CA ASP A 55 -31.88 -34.67 21.20
C ASP A 55 -33.27 -35.30 21.24
N GLY A 56 -34.32 -34.47 21.12
CA GLY A 56 -35.72 -34.90 21.16
C GLY A 56 -36.24 -35.34 22.53
N VAL A 57 -35.43 -35.28 23.59
CA VAL A 57 -35.81 -35.65 24.96
C VAL A 57 -36.02 -34.41 25.82
N TRP A 58 -37.11 -34.38 26.59
CA TRP A 58 -37.38 -33.29 27.52
C TRP A 58 -36.39 -33.25 28.69
N LYS A 59 -35.82 -32.06 28.93
CA LYS A 59 -34.88 -31.75 30.01
C LYS A 59 -35.39 -30.57 30.81
N THR A 60 -35.22 -30.65 32.13
CA THR A 60 -35.45 -29.53 33.04
C THR A 60 -34.30 -28.54 32.92
N ASP A 61 -34.58 -27.24 33.07
CA ASP A 61 -33.51 -26.24 33.11
C ASP A 61 -32.52 -26.56 34.25
N PRO A 62 -31.23 -26.78 33.96
CA PRO A 62 -30.23 -27.09 34.97
C PRO A 62 -30.04 -25.99 36.02
N ASP A 63 -30.39 -24.74 35.72
CA ASP A 63 -30.28 -23.65 36.69
C ASP A 63 -31.29 -23.76 37.86
N GLY A 64 -32.32 -24.59 37.70
CA GLY A 64 -33.36 -24.82 38.70
C GLY A 64 -34.17 -23.58 39.08
N ALA A 65 -34.07 -22.48 38.32
CA ALA A 65 -34.66 -21.18 38.64
C ALA A 65 -35.46 -20.58 37.48
N SER A 66 -35.12 -20.91 36.23
CA SER A 66 -35.79 -20.40 35.04
C SER A 66 -37.22 -20.92 34.95
N GLY A 67 -38.18 -20.07 35.33
CA GLY A 67 -39.62 -20.37 35.33
C GLY A 67 -40.42 -19.58 34.29
N ALA A 68 -41.75 -19.67 34.39
CA ALA A 68 -42.67 -19.08 33.42
C ALA A 68 -42.75 -17.55 33.39
N ASN A 69 -41.97 -16.88 34.24
CA ASN A 69 -41.77 -15.44 34.24
C ASN A 69 -40.76 -14.96 33.17
N ILE A 70 -40.02 -15.87 32.53
CA ILE A 70 -39.08 -15.52 31.45
C ILE A 70 -39.81 -15.51 30.11
N ALA A 71 -39.62 -14.45 29.31
CA ALA A 71 -40.18 -14.35 27.97
C ALA A 71 -39.71 -15.52 27.07
N MET A 72 -40.64 -16.10 26.31
CA MET A 72 -40.39 -17.34 25.55
C MET A 72 -39.24 -17.22 24.56
N LEU A 73 -39.13 -16.11 23.84
CA LEU A 73 -38.02 -15.86 22.91
C LEU A 73 -36.67 -15.80 23.64
N THR A 74 -36.63 -15.17 24.81
CA THR A 74 -35.43 -15.09 25.65
C THR A 74 -35.02 -16.48 26.13
N TYR A 75 -35.99 -17.30 26.53
CA TYR A 75 -35.72 -18.68 26.98
C TYR A 75 -35.32 -19.60 25.81
N CYS A 76 -35.96 -19.48 24.65
CA CYS A 76 -35.52 -20.18 23.44
C CYS A 76 -34.07 -19.85 23.09
N LYS A 77 -33.68 -18.56 23.09
CA LYS A 77 -32.31 -18.13 22.78
C LYS A 77 -31.27 -18.62 23.80
N LYS A 78 -31.67 -18.92 25.04
CA LYS A 78 -30.79 -19.54 26.04
C LYS A 78 -30.31 -20.93 25.60
N TRP A 79 -31.20 -21.72 25.01
CA TRP A 79 -30.95 -23.12 24.63
C TRP A 79 -30.64 -23.30 23.14
N TYR A 80 -31.17 -22.41 22.29
CA TYR A 80 -31.00 -22.39 20.85
C TYR A 80 -30.66 -20.96 20.41
N PRO A 81 -29.38 -20.55 20.45
CA PRO A 81 -28.97 -19.15 20.30
C PRO A 81 -29.45 -18.46 19.03
N ASN A 82 -29.67 -19.23 17.95
CA ASN A 82 -30.07 -18.70 16.65
C ASN A 82 -31.57 -18.43 16.51
N THR A 83 -32.40 -18.71 17.53
CA THR A 83 -33.87 -18.55 17.40
C THR A 83 -34.29 -17.14 17.00
N VAL A 84 -35.09 -17.04 15.94
CA VAL A 84 -35.63 -15.77 15.41
C VAL A 84 -37.03 -15.45 15.93
N SER A 85 -37.86 -16.46 16.20
CA SER A 85 -39.21 -16.31 16.73
C SER A 85 -39.65 -17.54 17.54
N VAL A 86 -40.77 -17.43 18.24
CA VAL A 86 -41.38 -18.55 18.97
C VAL A 86 -42.81 -18.71 18.50
N GLU A 87 -43.18 -19.95 18.17
CA GLU A 87 -44.51 -20.29 17.67
C GLU A 87 -45.10 -21.45 18.45
N TYR A 88 -46.42 -21.49 18.55
CA TYR A 88 -47.12 -22.64 19.12
C TYR A 88 -46.88 -23.87 18.24
N TYR A 89 -46.51 -25.00 18.85
CA TYR A 89 -46.15 -26.21 18.11
C TYR A 89 -47.36 -27.04 17.67
N GLY A 90 -48.56 -26.74 18.17
CA GLY A 90 -49.78 -27.49 17.87
C GLY A 90 -50.04 -28.66 18.82
N GLU A 91 -49.12 -28.95 19.74
CA GLU A 91 -49.19 -30.10 20.64
C GLU A 91 -48.99 -29.73 22.10
N THR A 92 -49.31 -30.69 22.98
CA THR A 92 -49.01 -30.62 24.41
C THR A 92 -48.10 -31.78 24.81
N SER A 93 -47.19 -31.54 25.76
CA SER A 93 -46.30 -32.58 26.29
C SER A 93 -46.54 -32.78 27.78
N GLU A 94 -46.25 -33.99 28.30
CA GLU A 94 -46.27 -34.32 29.72
C GLU A 94 -44.85 -34.63 30.24
N PRO A 95 -43.93 -33.64 30.28
CA PRO A 95 -42.60 -33.86 30.82
C PRO A 95 -42.64 -33.96 32.35
N VAL A 96 -41.54 -34.44 32.93
CA VAL A 96 -41.35 -34.45 34.39
C VAL A 96 -40.86 -33.08 34.85
N TRP A 97 -41.75 -32.31 35.46
CA TRP A 97 -41.49 -30.96 35.96
C TRP A 97 -40.83 -30.96 37.33
N ARG A 98 -39.98 -29.96 37.57
CA ARG A 98 -39.32 -29.70 38.85
C ARG A 98 -39.78 -28.38 39.46
N ALA A 99 -39.78 -28.30 40.78
CA ALA A 99 -39.89 -27.03 41.51
C ALA A 99 -38.53 -26.31 41.53
N ALA A 100 -38.52 -25.07 42.02
CA ALA A 100 -37.30 -24.30 42.18
C ALA A 100 -36.20 -25.09 42.94
N GLY A 101 -34.94 -24.92 42.52
CA GLY A 101 -33.81 -25.74 42.96
C GLY A 101 -33.80 -27.16 42.37
N ASN A 102 -34.54 -27.40 41.28
CA ASN A 102 -34.70 -28.72 40.65
C ASN A 102 -35.20 -29.82 41.63
N THR A 103 -36.06 -29.44 42.57
CA THR A 103 -36.60 -30.33 43.62
C THR A 103 -37.98 -30.90 43.25
N GLY A 104 -38.35 -32.02 43.87
CA GLY A 104 -39.65 -32.68 43.65
C GLY A 104 -39.81 -33.27 42.24
N SER A 105 -40.93 -33.95 41.97
CA SER A 105 -41.24 -34.51 40.65
C SER A 105 -42.74 -34.39 40.42
N TYR A 106 -43.13 -33.69 39.37
CA TYR A 106 -44.52 -33.38 39.08
C TYR A 106 -44.80 -33.65 37.60
N THR A 107 -45.96 -34.22 37.28
CA THR A 107 -46.39 -34.42 35.89
C THR A 107 -47.61 -33.55 35.61
N SER A 108 -47.63 -32.96 34.41
CA SER A 108 -48.78 -32.23 33.89
C SER A 108 -48.59 -32.03 32.41
N THR A 109 -49.68 -32.18 31.66
CA THR A 109 -49.75 -31.83 30.24
C THR A 109 -49.72 -30.31 30.05
N LYS A 110 -48.81 -29.78 29.22
CA LYS A 110 -48.67 -28.35 28.92
C LYS A 110 -48.42 -28.08 27.43
N PRO A 111 -48.81 -26.90 26.92
CA PRO A 111 -48.48 -26.45 25.57
C PRO A 111 -46.99 -26.54 25.25
N VAL A 112 -46.68 -26.93 24.01
CA VAL A 112 -45.32 -26.93 23.47
C VAL A 112 -45.15 -25.76 22.51
N TYR A 113 -44.02 -25.09 22.60
CA TYR A 113 -43.64 -24.00 21.70
C TYR A 113 -42.37 -24.38 20.97
N LYS A 114 -42.34 -24.21 19.64
CA LYS A 114 -41.14 -24.39 18.85
C LYS A 114 -40.30 -23.11 18.83
N CYS A 115 -39.00 -23.29 19.00
CA CYS A 115 -38.02 -22.23 18.86
C CYS A 115 -37.60 -22.16 17.38
N VAL A 116 -38.22 -21.25 16.63
CA VAL A 116 -38.05 -21.14 15.17
C VAL A 116 -36.62 -20.70 14.89
N GLN A 117 -35.85 -21.59 14.26
CA GLN A 117 -34.52 -21.26 13.75
C GLN A 117 -34.65 -20.42 12.47
N PRO A 118 -33.65 -19.60 12.09
CA PRO A 118 -33.62 -19.00 10.78
C PRO A 118 -33.76 -20.11 9.74
N VAL A 119 -34.53 -19.86 8.68
CA VAL A 119 -34.72 -20.85 7.63
C VAL A 119 -33.35 -21.32 7.13
N SER A 120 -33.09 -22.61 7.27
CA SER A 120 -31.93 -23.26 6.68
C SER A 120 -32.16 -23.28 5.16
N ALA A 121 -31.75 -22.21 4.49
CA ALA A 121 -31.88 -22.05 3.06
C ALA A 121 -30.52 -22.35 2.38
N PRO A 122 -30.52 -23.05 1.23
CA PRO A 122 -29.37 -22.96 0.34
C PRO A 122 -29.20 -21.52 -0.14
N ASP A 123 -27.94 -21.11 -0.34
CA ASP A 123 -27.58 -19.81 -0.91
C ASP A 123 -26.43 -20.07 -1.90
N LEU A 124 -26.78 -20.12 -3.18
CA LEU A 124 -25.90 -20.34 -4.30
C LEU A 124 -25.43 -19.02 -4.86
N THR A 125 -24.12 -18.82 -4.84
CA THR A 125 -23.50 -17.64 -5.42
C THR A 125 -22.45 -17.99 -6.46
N PHE A 126 -22.25 -17.10 -7.43
CA PHE A 126 -21.18 -17.22 -8.40
C PHE A 126 -19.82 -16.90 -7.78
N SER A 127 -18.85 -17.80 -7.90
CA SER A 127 -17.44 -17.51 -7.60
C SER A 127 -16.69 -16.89 -8.78
N GLY A 128 -17.32 -16.83 -9.96
CA GLY A 128 -16.77 -16.25 -11.19
C GLY A 128 -17.09 -17.09 -12.43
N PHE A 129 -16.60 -16.66 -13.59
CA PHE A 129 -16.61 -17.50 -14.80
C PHE A 129 -15.42 -17.24 -15.73
N GLY A 130 -14.92 -18.32 -16.31
CA GLY A 130 -13.88 -18.32 -17.33
C GLY A 130 -14.45 -18.02 -18.71
N LEU A 131 -13.67 -17.28 -19.51
CA LEU A 131 -13.86 -17.14 -20.95
C LEU A 131 -12.64 -17.79 -21.59
N ASN A 132 -12.80 -19.00 -22.15
CA ASN A 132 -11.76 -19.54 -23.02
C ASN A 132 -12.02 -18.97 -24.40
N GLY A 133 -11.03 -18.23 -24.92
CA GLY A 133 -11.11 -17.46 -26.16
C GLY A 133 -11.44 -18.31 -27.38
N PRO A 134 -11.58 -17.67 -28.56
CA PRO A 134 -11.79 -18.39 -29.81
C PRO A 134 -10.69 -19.44 -29.93
N ASP A 135 -11.09 -20.69 -30.18
CA ASP A 135 -10.13 -21.72 -30.54
C ASP A 135 -9.33 -21.26 -31.76
N ALA A 136 -8.17 -21.86 -32.00
CA ALA A 136 -7.31 -21.52 -33.15
C ALA A 136 -7.97 -21.79 -34.53
N ASN A 137 -9.28 -22.04 -34.57
CA ASN A 137 -10.05 -22.48 -35.74
C ASN A 137 -11.01 -21.39 -36.25
N ASN A 138 -10.83 -20.12 -35.86
CA ASN A 138 -11.50 -18.94 -36.43
C ASN A 138 -13.05 -18.93 -36.36
N ASN A 139 -13.68 -19.66 -35.44
CA ASN A 139 -15.15 -19.78 -35.41
C ASN A 139 -15.87 -18.74 -34.53
N ASN A 140 -15.16 -17.73 -34.00
CA ASN A 140 -15.70 -16.72 -33.08
C ASN A 140 -16.52 -17.29 -31.91
N THR A 141 -16.27 -18.54 -31.51
CA THR A 141 -16.97 -19.15 -30.37
C THR A 141 -16.25 -18.84 -29.07
N VAL A 142 -17.02 -18.49 -28.04
CA VAL A 142 -16.49 -18.39 -26.67
C VAL A 142 -17.10 -19.45 -25.80
N LEU A 143 -16.23 -20.14 -25.07
CA LEU A 143 -16.61 -21.13 -24.07
C LEU A 143 -16.83 -20.45 -22.72
N LEU A 144 -18.06 -20.51 -22.23
CA LEU A 144 -18.42 -20.04 -20.89
C LEU A 144 -18.24 -21.15 -19.86
N VAL A 145 -17.44 -20.87 -18.83
CA VAL A 145 -17.19 -21.82 -17.75
C VAL A 145 -17.60 -21.20 -16.41
N PRO A 146 -18.88 -21.32 -16.01
CA PRO A 146 -19.34 -20.77 -14.74
C PRO A 146 -18.80 -21.56 -13.55
N SER A 147 -18.67 -20.86 -12.43
CA SER A 147 -18.35 -21.44 -11.14
C SER A 147 -19.25 -20.93 -10.04
N PHE A 148 -19.69 -21.83 -9.17
CA PHE A 148 -20.66 -21.56 -8.11
C PHE A 148 -20.27 -22.22 -6.79
N GLN A 149 -20.79 -21.67 -5.69
CA GLN A 149 -20.58 -22.14 -4.31
C GLN A 149 -21.90 -22.04 -3.53
N ASN A 150 -22.17 -23.02 -2.66
CA ASN A 150 -23.23 -22.92 -1.65
C ASN A 150 -22.66 -22.29 -0.36
N VAL A 151 -23.04 -21.04 -0.10
CA VAL A 151 -22.71 -20.26 1.09
C VAL A 151 -23.85 -20.24 2.12
N GLY A 152 -24.91 -21.01 1.86
CA GLY A 152 -26.08 -21.14 2.73
C GLY A 152 -25.86 -22.08 3.90
N THR A 153 -26.95 -22.37 4.59
CA THR A 153 -26.96 -23.24 5.79
C THR A 153 -27.70 -24.57 5.56
N ALA A 154 -28.17 -24.82 4.33
CA ALA A 154 -28.75 -26.09 3.90
C ALA A 154 -28.12 -26.58 2.59
N LEU A 155 -28.32 -27.86 2.28
CA LEU A 155 -27.91 -28.45 1.01
C LEU A 155 -28.65 -27.80 -0.15
N ALA A 156 -27.94 -27.49 -1.23
CA ALA A 156 -28.57 -27.01 -2.46
C ALA A 156 -29.11 -28.19 -3.27
N PRO A 157 -30.29 -28.04 -3.90
CA PRO A 157 -30.92 -29.09 -4.69
C PRO A 157 -30.04 -29.49 -5.89
N THR A 158 -30.26 -30.71 -6.39
CA THR A 158 -29.53 -31.29 -7.54
C THR A 158 -29.89 -30.65 -8.88
N GLY A 159 -30.87 -29.75 -8.95
CA GLY A 159 -31.30 -29.11 -10.19
C GLY A 159 -31.50 -27.62 -10.02
N PHE A 160 -30.87 -26.82 -10.88
CA PHE A 160 -31.08 -25.39 -11.03
C PHE A 160 -30.80 -24.96 -12.47
N SER A 161 -31.13 -23.73 -12.83
CA SER A 161 -30.91 -23.22 -14.19
C SER A 161 -30.02 -21.98 -14.17
N ILE A 162 -29.25 -21.78 -15.24
CA ILE A 162 -28.52 -20.53 -15.49
C ILE A 162 -29.13 -19.85 -16.71
N LYS A 163 -29.61 -18.62 -16.51
CA LYS A 163 -29.95 -17.71 -17.61
C LYS A 163 -28.69 -16.98 -18.07
N VAL A 164 -28.44 -17.00 -19.37
CA VAL A 164 -27.35 -16.26 -20.03
C VAL A 164 -27.96 -15.11 -20.83
N GLU A 165 -27.42 -13.90 -20.63
CA GLU A 165 -27.76 -12.70 -21.39
C GLU A 165 -26.48 -12.06 -21.94
N ILE A 166 -26.34 -12.01 -23.26
CA ILE A 166 -25.22 -11.36 -23.95
C ILE A 166 -25.73 -10.02 -24.48
N ASN A 167 -25.08 -8.94 -24.06
CA ASN A 167 -25.41 -7.57 -24.43
C ASN A 167 -24.29 -6.93 -25.24
N LYS A 168 -24.63 -6.13 -26.25
CA LYS A 168 -23.72 -5.24 -26.96
C LYS A 168 -24.28 -3.83 -26.86
N ASN A 169 -23.51 -2.89 -26.29
CA ASN A 169 -23.93 -1.49 -26.12
C ASN A 169 -25.33 -1.33 -25.48
N GLY A 170 -25.66 -2.18 -24.50
CA GLY A 170 -26.95 -2.16 -23.80
C GLY A 170 -28.10 -2.88 -24.52
N ILE A 171 -27.86 -3.52 -25.68
CA ILE A 171 -28.84 -4.31 -26.43
C ILE A 171 -28.56 -5.79 -26.24
N ILE A 172 -29.56 -6.59 -25.83
CA ILE A 172 -29.44 -8.05 -25.75
C ILE A 172 -29.34 -8.60 -27.17
N VAL A 173 -28.20 -9.21 -27.50
CA VAL A 173 -27.92 -9.82 -28.81
C VAL A 173 -28.10 -11.33 -28.82
N ALA A 174 -28.00 -11.97 -27.65
CA ALA A 174 -28.31 -13.38 -27.47
C ALA A 174 -28.79 -13.62 -26.03
N ASN A 175 -29.75 -14.52 -25.86
CA ASN A 175 -30.17 -15.00 -24.55
C ASN A 175 -30.51 -16.50 -24.62
N GLY A 176 -30.42 -17.17 -23.48
CA GLY A 176 -30.79 -18.57 -23.34
C GLY A 176 -30.91 -18.95 -21.87
N THR A 177 -31.63 -20.03 -21.59
CA THR A 177 -31.69 -20.64 -20.26
C THR A 177 -31.23 -22.08 -20.37
N GLU A 178 -30.25 -22.44 -19.57
CA GLU A 178 -29.70 -23.79 -19.53
C GLU A 178 -30.00 -24.41 -18.17
N THR A 179 -30.43 -25.67 -18.17
CA THR A 179 -30.70 -26.42 -16.94
C THR A 179 -29.48 -27.26 -16.57
N ILE A 180 -28.99 -27.08 -15.35
CA ILE A 180 -27.89 -27.84 -14.78
C ILE A 180 -28.47 -28.86 -13.81
N THR A 181 -28.15 -30.13 -14.06
CA THR A 181 -28.44 -31.23 -13.14
C THR A 181 -27.13 -31.73 -12.56
N LEU A 182 -26.95 -31.57 -11.25
CA LEU A 182 -25.87 -32.18 -10.49
C LEU A 182 -26.24 -33.62 -10.15
N ASN A 183 -25.23 -34.50 -10.15
CA ASN A 183 -25.42 -35.90 -9.75
C ASN A 183 -25.76 -36.04 -8.25
N GLU A 184 -25.32 -35.08 -7.43
CA GLU A 184 -25.52 -35.06 -5.98
C GLU A 184 -25.80 -33.63 -5.48
N ALA A 185 -26.47 -33.51 -4.33
CA ALA A 185 -26.78 -32.23 -3.72
C ALA A 185 -25.49 -31.50 -3.28
N MET A 186 -25.41 -30.19 -3.52
CA MET A 186 -24.19 -29.44 -3.22
C MET A 186 -24.10 -29.11 -1.73
N HIS A 187 -23.07 -29.66 -1.09
CA HIS A 187 -22.78 -29.47 0.33
C HIS A 187 -22.18 -28.09 0.63
N ILE A 188 -22.40 -27.62 1.85
CA ILE A 188 -21.92 -26.31 2.35
C ILE A 188 -20.39 -26.32 2.34
N GLY A 189 -19.78 -25.30 1.72
CA GLY A 189 -18.32 -25.13 1.72
C GLY A 189 -17.53 -26.03 0.76
N TYR A 190 -18.18 -26.86 -0.06
CA TYR A 190 -17.47 -27.58 -1.13
C TYR A 190 -17.10 -26.62 -2.27
N GLY A 191 -15.88 -26.80 -2.78
CA GLY A 191 -15.23 -25.89 -3.73
C GLY A 191 -15.88 -25.79 -5.11
N THR A 192 -15.34 -24.84 -5.86
CA THR A 192 -15.69 -24.39 -7.21
C THR A 192 -16.07 -25.53 -8.17
N PHE A 193 -17.36 -25.73 -8.43
CA PHE A 193 -17.81 -26.65 -9.48
C PHE A 193 -17.70 -25.99 -10.85
N THR A 194 -16.99 -26.67 -11.75
CA THR A 194 -16.76 -26.24 -13.13
C THR A 194 -17.55 -27.15 -14.04
N THR A 195 -18.78 -26.76 -14.37
CA THR A 195 -19.62 -27.57 -15.24
C THR A 195 -20.19 -26.72 -16.36
N TYR A 196 -19.87 -27.16 -17.57
CA TYR A 196 -20.57 -26.89 -18.83
C TYR A 196 -19.86 -25.95 -19.82
N ARG A 197 -20.10 -26.24 -21.10
CA ARG A 197 -19.50 -25.63 -22.29
C ARG A 197 -20.62 -25.20 -23.22
N THR A 198 -20.96 -23.92 -23.21
CA THR A 198 -21.80 -23.31 -24.25
C THR A 198 -20.92 -22.54 -25.21
N ASN A 199 -21.17 -22.71 -26.50
CA ASN A 199 -20.49 -21.97 -27.56
C ASN A 199 -21.44 -20.88 -28.06
N TYR A 200 -21.02 -19.62 -27.94
CA TYR A 200 -21.71 -18.48 -28.55
C TYR A 200 -20.83 -17.88 -29.65
N SER A 201 -21.38 -17.74 -30.85
CA SER A 201 -20.73 -17.05 -31.97
C SER A 201 -21.06 -15.57 -31.96
N PHE A 202 -20.03 -14.72 -32.10
CA PHE A 202 -20.18 -13.27 -32.20
C PHE A 202 -20.05 -12.84 -33.66
N VAL A 203 -21.09 -12.22 -34.20
CA VAL A 203 -21.18 -11.85 -35.63
C VAL A 203 -20.40 -10.58 -36.00
N ASP A 204 -20.12 -9.70 -35.04
CA ASP A 204 -19.49 -8.40 -35.29
C ASP A 204 -18.40 -8.08 -34.24
N PRO A 205 -17.39 -7.29 -34.59
CA PRO A 205 -16.44 -6.76 -33.62
C PRO A 205 -17.11 -5.83 -32.59
N GLY A 206 -16.56 -5.77 -31.39
CA GLY A 206 -16.97 -4.84 -30.34
C GLY A 206 -16.90 -5.45 -28.94
N THR A 207 -17.27 -4.64 -27.95
CA THR A 207 -17.36 -5.08 -26.55
C THR A 207 -18.75 -5.63 -26.25
N TYR A 208 -18.77 -6.84 -25.72
CA TYR A 208 -19.96 -7.56 -25.28
C TYR A 208 -19.92 -7.71 -23.75
N THR A 209 -21.06 -7.51 -23.11
CA THR A 209 -21.26 -7.81 -21.68
C THR A 209 -22.04 -9.11 -21.56
N ILE A 210 -21.44 -10.12 -20.93
CA ILE A 210 -22.07 -11.41 -20.67
C ILE A 210 -22.53 -11.42 -19.22
N LYS A 211 -23.83 -11.64 -19.00
CA LYS A 211 -24.46 -11.70 -17.70
C LYS A 211 -25.03 -13.10 -17.48
N LEU A 212 -24.73 -13.68 -16.33
CA LEU A 212 -25.25 -14.97 -15.89
C LEU A 212 -26.15 -14.77 -14.68
N THR A 213 -27.31 -15.42 -14.65
CA THR A 213 -28.26 -15.36 -13.53
C THR A 213 -28.69 -16.77 -13.12
N LEU A 214 -28.54 -17.12 -11.84
CA LEU A 214 -29.08 -18.37 -11.28
C LEU A 214 -30.60 -18.28 -11.14
N GLN A 215 -31.29 -19.34 -11.53
CA GLN A 215 -32.74 -19.47 -11.52
C GLN A 215 -33.15 -20.85 -10.99
N ASN A 216 -34.39 -20.93 -10.50
CA ASN A 216 -35.01 -22.20 -10.08
C ASN A 216 -34.25 -22.95 -8.97
N VAL A 217 -33.50 -22.25 -8.12
CA VAL A 217 -32.84 -22.85 -6.96
C VAL A 217 -33.89 -23.03 -5.86
N ALA A 218 -34.38 -24.26 -5.69
CA ALA A 218 -35.40 -24.55 -4.70
C ALA A 218 -34.91 -24.24 -3.27
N GLY A 219 -35.71 -23.49 -2.52
CA GLY A 219 -35.39 -23.10 -1.14
C GLY A 219 -34.47 -21.90 -1.00
N GLU A 220 -33.90 -21.38 -2.09
CA GLU A 220 -33.11 -20.14 -2.05
C GLU A 220 -34.01 -18.92 -1.92
N ILE A 221 -33.73 -18.10 -0.92
CA ILE A 221 -34.45 -16.85 -0.65
C ILE A 221 -33.58 -15.62 -0.92
N ASN A 222 -32.27 -15.78 -0.94
CA ASN A 222 -31.33 -14.71 -1.23
C ASN A 222 -31.09 -14.67 -2.74
N ILE A 223 -31.83 -13.81 -3.44
CA ILE A 223 -31.66 -13.64 -4.90
C ILE A 223 -30.65 -12.53 -5.26
N SER A 224 -30.11 -11.83 -4.26
CA SER A 224 -29.32 -10.61 -4.48
C SER A 224 -27.91 -10.88 -5.05
N ASN A 225 -27.42 -12.10 -4.84
CA ASN A 225 -26.09 -12.60 -5.24
C ASN A 225 -26.17 -13.67 -6.35
N ASN A 226 -27.35 -13.83 -6.96
CA ASN A 226 -27.60 -14.81 -8.02
C ASN A 226 -27.14 -14.34 -9.40
N THR A 227 -26.41 -13.23 -9.50
CA THR A 227 -26.02 -12.61 -10.77
C THR A 227 -24.53 -12.29 -10.81
N THR A 228 -23.89 -12.57 -11.95
CA THR A 228 -22.51 -12.16 -12.25
C THR A 228 -22.39 -11.68 -13.70
N SER A 229 -21.45 -10.78 -13.98
CA SER A 229 -21.22 -10.21 -15.31
C SER A 229 -19.73 -10.08 -15.64
N LYS A 230 -19.38 -10.19 -16.92
CA LYS A 230 -18.02 -9.96 -17.43
C LYS A 230 -18.04 -9.36 -18.83
N GLU A 231 -17.04 -8.54 -19.14
CA GLU A 231 -16.85 -7.98 -20.47
C GLU A 231 -15.95 -8.86 -21.34
N LEU A 232 -16.28 -8.95 -22.62
CA LEU A 232 -15.53 -9.61 -23.67
C LEU A 232 -15.39 -8.65 -24.85
N THR A 233 -14.15 -8.34 -25.26
CA THR A 233 -13.89 -7.59 -26.49
C THR A 233 -13.59 -8.56 -27.62
N VAL A 234 -14.47 -8.60 -28.62
CA VAL A 234 -14.27 -9.34 -29.86
C VAL A 234 -13.65 -8.38 -30.88
N THR A 235 -12.45 -8.67 -31.34
CA THR A 235 -11.80 -7.92 -32.42
C THR A 235 -12.15 -8.52 -33.77
N THR A 236 -12.20 -7.71 -34.83
CA THR A 236 -12.28 -8.22 -36.20
C THR A 236 -11.07 -9.09 -36.49
N GLN A 237 -11.26 -10.40 -36.64
CA GLN A 237 -10.31 -11.22 -37.36
C GLN A 237 -10.86 -11.38 -38.78
N ILE A 238 -10.52 -10.44 -39.66
CA ILE A 238 -10.84 -10.54 -41.09
C ILE A 238 -9.90 -11.58 -41.67
N GLY A 239 -10.46 -12.69 -42.12
CA GLY A 239 -9.73 -13.69 -42.89
C GLY A 239 -9.53 -13.17 -44.31
N CYS A 240 -8.27 -13.12 -44.74
CA CYS A 240 -7.85 -12.80 -46.10
C CYS A 240 -8.50 -13.76 -47.10
N ASP A 241 -9.29 -13.25 -48.04
CA ASP A 241 -9.99 -14.08 -49.03
C ASP A 241 -9.22 -14.26 -50.36
N ASN A 242 -8.08 -13.55 -50.52
CA ASN A 242 -7.12 -13.69 -51.63
C ASN A 242 -7.72 -13.32 -52.99
N ASP A 243 -8.61 -12.34 -53.06
CA ASP A 243 -9.28 -11.93 -54.30
C ASP A 243 -8.48 -10.88 -55.12
N GLY A 244 -7.38 -10.38 -54.57
CA GLY A 244 -6.49 -9.39 -55.18
C GLY A 244 -6.88 -7.93 -54.93
N VAL A 245 -7.89 -7.63 -54.11
CA VAL A 245 -8.36 -6.29 -53.77
C VAL A 245 -8.16 -6.01 -52.28
N CYS A 246 -7.42 -4.96 -51.92
CA CYS A 246 -7.23 -4.59 -50.52
C CYS A 246 -8.48 -3.90 -49.94
N GLU A 247 -9.21 -4.60 -49.09
CA GLU A 247 -10.51 -4.16 -48.58
C GLU A 247 -10.44 -3.52 -47.19
N SER A 248 -11.55 -2.90 -46.76
CA SER A 248 -11.62 -2.21 -45.48
C SER A 248 -11.47 -3.19 -44.30
N GLY A 249 -10.27 -3.22 -43.72
CA GLY A 249 -9.90 -4.05 -42.57
C GLY A 249 -8.87 -5.14 -42.91
N GLU A 250 -8.49 -5.22 -44.19
CA GLU A 250 -7.28 -5.92 -44.62
C GLU A 250 -6.05 -5.01 -44.49
N THR A 251 -4.92 -5.62 -44.20
CA THR A 251 -3.63 -4.97 -44.01
C THR A 251 -2.55 -5.83 -44.65
N THR A 252 -1.39 -5.23 -44.93
CA THR A 252 -0.18 -5.96 -45.35
C THR A 252 0.23 -7.09 -44.40
N ALA A 253 -0.21 -7.07 -43.14
CA ALA A 253 0.14 -8.08 -42.13
C ALA A 253 -0.83 -9.29 -42.11
N ASN A 254 -2.11 -9.08 -42.38
CA ASN A 254 -3.12 -10.16 -42.39
C ASN A 254 -3.54 -10.60 -43.79
N CYS A 255 -3.30 -9.81 -44.84
CA CYS A 255 -3.57 -10.17 -46.24
C CYS A 255 -2.50 -9.60 -47.20
N PRO A 256 -1.27 -10.18 -47.21
CA PRO A 256 -0.15 -9.64 -48.00
C PRO A 256 -0.33 -9.80 -49.51
N SER A 257 -1.19 -10.71 -49.94
CA SER A 257 -1.51 -11.00 -51.34
C SER A 257 -2.30 -9.86 -51.99
N ASP A 258 -3.26 -9.28 -51.25
CA ASP A 258 -4.24 -8.33 -51.79
C ASP A 258 -3.88 -6.88 -51.44
N CYS A 259 -3.17 -6.69 -50.33
CA CYS A 259 -2.64 -5.40 -49.88
C CYS A 259 -1.11 -5.34 -50.08
N PRO A 260 -0.60 -5.00 -51.29
CA PRO A 260 0.83 -4.79 -51.49
C PRO A 260 1.30 -3.59 -50.67
N ALA A 261 2.48 -3.70 -50.05
CA ALA A 261 3.04 -2.62 -49.26
C ALA A 261 3.20 -1.35 -50.10
N ALA A 262 2.46 -0.30 -49.74
CA ALA A 262 2.68 1.03 -50.27
C ALA A 262 4.18 1.39 -50.15
N PRO A 263 4.78 2.15 -51.08
CA PRO A 263 6.17 2.57 -50.98
C PRO A 263 6.34 3.27 -49.62
N GLN A 264 7.00 2.58 -48.69
CA GLN A 264 7.09 3.06 -47.32
C GLN A 264 7.74 4.44 -47.35
N ALA A 265 7.06 5.43 -46.78
CA ALA A 265 7.68 6.72 -46.52
C ALA A 265 8.91 6.44 -45.67
N THR A 266 10.10 6.59 -46.25
CA THR A 266 11.34 6.42 -45.50
C THR A 266 11.51 7.66 -44.63
N TYR A 267 11.80 7.45 -43.36
CA TYR A 267 12.00 8.53 -42.40
C TYR A 267 13.49 8.69 -42.14
N SER A 268 13.94 9.94 -41.97
CA SER A 268 15.34 10.23 -41.67
C SER A 268 15.46 11.43 -40.74
N TRP A 269 16.52 11.44 -39.94
CA TRP A 269 16.85 12.59 -39.11
C TRP A 269 17.40 13.72 -39.97
N TYR A 270 16.80 14.90 -39.85
CA TYR A 270 17.38 16.15 -40.32
C TYR A 270 18.12 16.83 -39.17
N ALA A 271 19.31 17.34 -39.44
CA ALA A 271 20.07 18.19 -38.52
C ALA A 271 20.58 19.41 -39.28
N SER A 272 20.29 20.61 -38.78
CA SER A 272 20.85 21.84 -39.34
C SER A 272 22.34 21.98 -39.01
N SER A 273 22.98 23.00 -39.58
CA SER A 273 24.27 23.49 -39.09
C SER A 273 24.17 23.92 -37.62
N TRP A 274 25.29 23.82 -36.91
CA TRP A 274 25.45 24.38 -35.57
C TRP A 274 25.35 25.90 -35.59
N THR A 275 24.75 26.47 -34.54
CA THR A 275 24.82 27.91 -34.26
C THR A 275 26.25 28.31 -33.90
N THR A 276 26.50 29.62 -33.84
CA THR A 276 27.73 30.13 -33.22
C THR A 276 27.80 29.67 -31.76
N CYS A 277 29.03 29.38 -31.30
CA CYS A 277 29.29 28.97 -29.93
C CYS A 277 28.97 30.12 -28.97
N LEU A 278 28.02 29.91 -28.06
CA LEU A 278 27.65 30.86 -27.02
C LEU A 278 27.74 30.14 -25.67
N ASN A 279 28.51 30.70 -24.73
CA ASN A 279 28.69 30.11 -23.40
C ASN A 279 29.14 28.63 -23.44
N SER A 280 30.15 28.34 -24.26
CA SER A 280 30.72 27.00 -24.45
C SER A 280 29.73 25.95 -24.95
N THR A 281 28.58 26.38 -25.49
CA THR A 281 27.52 25.53 -26.03
C THR A 281 27.10 26.01 -27.42
N GLN A 282 26.91 25.09 -28.36
CA GLN A 282 26.29 25.36 -29.64
C GLN A 282 25.07 24.46 -29.82
N ALA A 283 24.02 25.01 -30.43
CA ALA A 283 22.76 24.32 -30.65
C ALA A 283 22.53 24.12 -32.15
N ARG A 284 21.71 23.14 -32.51
CA ARG A 284 21.19 22.98 -33.87
C ARG A 284 19.78 22.43 -33.82
N THR A 285 19.01 22.65 -34.88
CA THR A 285 17.68 22.08 -35.02
C THR A 285 17.82 20.63 -35.48
N VAL A 286 17.19 19.70 -34.73
CA VAL A 286 17.10 18.28 -35.10
C VAL A 286 15.63 17.88 -35.09
N TYR A 287 15.12 17.32 -36.19
CA TYR A 287 13.76 16.80 -36.28
C TYR A 287 13.68 15.62 -37.25
N CYS A 288 12.63 14.81 -37.10
CA CYS A 288 12.34 13.71 -38.02
C CYS A 288 11.63 14.23 -39.29
N LYS A 289 12.06 13.80 -40.47
CA LYS A 289 11.42 14.13 -41.75
C LYS A 289 11.00 12.88 -42.52
N SER A 290 9.88 12.95 -43.22
CA SER A 290 9.45 11.94 -44.19
C SER A 290 10.26 12.03 -45.50
N SER A 291 10.15 11.02 -46.34
CA SER A 291 10.71 10.99 -47.70
C SER A 291 10.18 12.10 -48.61
N THR A 292 9.00 12.66 -48.27
CA THR A 292 8.40 13.82 -48.94
C THR A 292 8.91 15.17 -48.42
N GLY A 293 9.80 15.17 -47.42
CA GLY A 293 10.40 16.37 -46.84
C GLY A 293 9.59 17.05 -45.73
N ALA A 294 8.42 16.52 -45.37
CA ALA A 294 7.60 17.06 -44.28
C ALA A 294 8.20 16.72 -42.91
N GLN A 295 8.19 17.67 -41.99
CA GLN A 295 8.53 17.43 -40.59
C GLN A 295 7.42 16.59 -39.93
N VAL A 296 7.82 15.53 -39.23
CA VAL A 296 6.94 14.61 -38.51
C VAL A 296 7.42 14.45 -37.07
N ILE A 297 6.62 13.78 -36.23
CA ILE A 297 7.02 13.50 -34.84
C ILE A 297 8.19 12.50 -34.77
N ASP A 298 8.99 12.59 -33.72
CA ASP A 298 10.23 11.82 -33.55
C ASP A 298 10.07 10.30 -33.63
N SER A 299 8.91 9.76 -33.22
CA SER A 299 8.66 8.31 -33.21
C SER A 299 8.73 7.67 -34.59
N TYR A 300 8.48 8.43 -35.67
CA TYR A 300 8.60 7.92 -37.04
C TYR A 300 10.06 7.65 -37.43
N CYS A 301 11.05 8.28 -36.78
CA CYS A 301 12.48 8.06 -37.03
C CYS A 301 13.11 7.06 -36.04
N ALA A 302 12.33 6.34 -35.23
CA ALA A 302 12.86 5.38 -34.26
C ALA A 302 13.75 4.30 -34.91
N ASN A 303 13.42 3.90 -36.15
CA ASN A 303 14.17 2.91 -36.92
C ASN A 303 15.20 3.54 -37.89
N ALA A 304 15.31 4.86 -37.95
CA ALA A 304 16.19 5.59 -38.87
C ALA A 304 17.61 5.85 -38.30
N GLY A 305 17.95 5.19 -37.19
CA GLY A 305 19.21 5.38 -36.46
C GLY A 305 19.09 6.35 -35.28
N THR A 306 20.22 6.58 -34.59
CA THR A 306 20.27 7.40 -33.38
C THR A 306 19.95 8.86 -33.67
N LYS A 307 19.04 9.45 -32.90
CA LYS A 307 18.72 10.88 -32.98
C LYS A 307 20.00 11.72 -32.82
N PRO A 308 20.34 12.58 -33.79
CA PRO A 308 21.50 13.45 -33.67
C PRO A 308 21.38 14.38 -32.45
N VAL A 309 22.51 14.65 -31.78
CA VAL A 309 22.54 15.59 -30.66
C VAL A 309 22.12 16.99 -31.12
N ALA A 310 21.22 17.61 -30.37
CA ALA A 310 20.73 18.98 -30.64
C ALA A 310 21.59 20.05 -29.97
N ASN A 311 22.40 19.66 -28.97
CA ASN A 311 23.30 20.54 -28.24
C ASN A 311 24.64 19.83 -28.05
N GLN A 312 25.74 20.57 -28.18
CA GLN A 312 27.06 20.08 -27.82
C GLN A 312 27.93 21.19 -27.24
N SER A 313 28.95 20.80 -26.48
CA SER A 313 30.00 21.72 -26.08
C SER A 313 30.80 22.18 -27.29
N CYS A 314 31.22 23.43 -27.26
CA CYS A 314 32.12 24.02 -28.23
C CYS A 314 33.18 24.84 -27.51
N LEU A 315 34.37 24.88 -28.10
CA LEU A 315 35.48 25.66 -27.59
C LEU A 315 35.24 27.12 -27.97
N SER A 316 34.93 27.96 -26.98
CA SER A 316 34.90 29.41 -27.17
C SER A 316 36.33 29.89 -27.45
N SER A 317 36.57 30.58 -28.56
CA SER A 317 37.90 31.04 -28.99
C SER A 317 38.46 32.21 -28.18
N VAL A 318 38.11 32.29 -26.90
CA VAL A 318 38.36 33.42 -25.99
C VAL A 318 38.83 32.93 -24.62
N PRO A 319 39.48 33.78 -23.80
CA PRO A 319 39.78 33.45 -22.41
C PRO A 319 38.51 33.24 -21.58
N ASP A 320 38.56 32.36 -20.59
CA ASP A 320 37.48 32.08 -19.64
C ASP A 320 38.12 31.76 -18.28
N LEU A 321 38.13 32.73 -17.37
CA LEU A 321 38.73 32.63 -16.05
C LEU A 321 37.69 32.16 -15.04
N THR A 322 38.04 31.14 -14.27
CA THR A 322 37.18 30.55 -13.25
C THR A 322 37.90 30.46 -11.92
N PHE A 323 37.21 30.76 -10.82
CA PHE A 323 37.72 30.52 -9.48
C PHE A 323 37.70 29.03 -9.13
N SER A 324 38.80 28.50 -8.59
CA SER A 324 38.83 27.22 -7.86
C SER A 324 38.55 27.39 -6.36
N GLY A 325 38.61 28.62 -5.85
CA GLY A 325 38.28 28.97 -4.47
C GLY A 325 39.20 30.05 -3.91
N PHE A 326 39.20 30.23 -2.59
CA PHE A 326 40.20 31.05 -1.91
C PHE A 326 40.44 30.61 -0.46
N GLY A 327 41.71 30.72 -0.05
CA GLY A 327 42.14 30.54 1.32
C GLY A 327 41.99 31.81 2.15
N LEU A 328 41.71 31.63 3.44
CA LEU A 328 41.76 32.68 4.46
C LEU A 328 42.78 32.24 5.49
N ASN A 329 43.91 32.92 5.59
CA ASN A 329 44.84 32.71 6.69
C ASN A 329 44.62 33.84 7.70
N GLY A 330 44.47 33.42 8.96
CA GLY A 330 44.03 34.26 10.08
C GLY A 330 44.96 35.44 10.39
N PRO A 331 44.63 36.22 11.45
CA PRO A 331 45.47 37.32 11.88
C PRO A 331 46.88 36.79 12.13
N ASP A 332 47.88 37.47 11.57
CA ASP A 332 49.27 37.12 11.85
C ASP A 332 49.57 37.29 13.34
N ALA A 333 50.69 36.73 13.80
CA ALA A 333 51.11 36.71 15.21
C ALA A 333 51.22 38.11 15.88
N ASN A 334 50.92 39.19 15.15
CA ASN A 334 51.03 40.57 15.60
C ASN A 334 49.67 41.21 16.02
N ASN A 335 48.60 40.43 16.19
CA ASN A 335 47.29 40.89 16.71
C ASN A 335 46.64 42.06 15.92
N ASN A 336 46.91 42.19 14.62
CA ASN A 336 46.46 43.35 13.83
C ASN A 336 45.10 43.18 13.13
N ASN A 337 44.31 42.13 13.43
CA ASN A 337 43.02 41.84 12.80
C ASN A 337 43.04 41.88 11.25
N THR A 338 44.18 41.55 10.60
CA THR A 338 44.26 41.47 9.14
C THR A 338 43.99 40.05 8.64
N VAL A 339 43.48 39.92 7.41
CA VAL A 339 43.23 38.61 6.79
C VAL A 339 44.06 38.50 5.52
N LEU A 340 44.84 37.43 5.41
CA LEU A 340 45.52 37.10 4.16
C LEU A 340 44.56 36.32 3.27
N LEU A 341 44.16 36.94 2.15
CA LEU A 341 43.36 36.33 1.10
C LEU A 341 44.28 35.63 0.11
N VAL A 342 44.01 34.36 -0.15
CA VAL A 342 44.75 33.59 -1.16
C VAL A 342 43.77 33.11 -2.23
N PRO A 343 43.38 33.97 -3.18
CA PRO A 343 42.54 33.56 -4.31
C PRO A 343 43.23 32.51 -5.16
N SER A 344 42.43 31.61 -5.73
CA SER A 344 42.87 30.60 -6.69
C SER A 344 41.91 30.59 -7.87
N PHE A 345 42.44 30.82 -9.06
CA PHE A 345 41.69 30.86 -10.32
C PHE A 345 42.56 30.35 -11.47
N TYR A 346 41.91 29.90 -12.53
CA TYR A 346 42.57 29.31 -13.70
C TYR A 346 41.77 29.62 -14.98
N ASN A 347 42.44 29.54 -16.13
CA ASN A 347 41.84 29.79 -17.43
C ASN A 347 41.38 28.47 -18.06
N VAL A 348 40.06 28.31 -18.19
CA VAL A 348 39.40 27.19 -18.89
C VAL A 348 39.09 27.51 -20.34
N GLY A 349 39.36 28.74 -20.78
CA GLY A 349 39.22 29.17 -22.18
C GLY A 349 40.29 28.57 -23.08
N THR A 350 40.22 28.87 -24.38
CA THR A 350 41.21 28.36 -25.36
C THR A 350 42.23 29.40 -25.80
N LYS A 351 42.25 30.57 -25.15
CA LYS A 351 43.26 31.62 -25.34
C LYS A 351 43.72 32.12 -23.99
N ASP A 352 44.98 32.53 -23.93
CA ASP A 352 45.55 33.13 -22.73
C ASP A 352 44.78 34.39 -22.34
N ALA A 353 44.48 34.53 -21.04
CA ALA A 353 43.93 35.76 -20.50
C ALA A 353 45.07 36.79 -20.38
N PRO A 354 44.96 37.97 -21.01
CA PRO A 354 46.00 38.98 -20.91
C PRO A 354 46.08 39.56 -19.49
N ALA A 355 47.23 40.12 -19.13
CA ALA A 355 47.40 40.86 -17.88
C ALA A 355 46.48 42.09 -17.80
N GLY A 356 46.27 42.61 -16.59
CA GLY A 356 45.58 43.88 -16.35
C GLY A 356 44.10 43.76 -15.94
N PHE A 357 43.63 42.56 -15.61
CA PHE A 357 42.31 42.36 -15.02
C PHE A 357 42.34 42.63 -13.50
N THR A 358 41.16 42.74 -12.90
CA THR A 358 41.01 43.10 -11.48
C THR A 358 40.17 42.09 -10.72
N ILE A 359 40.55 41.77 -9.48
CA ILE A 359 39.71 41.03 -8.53
C ILE A 359 39.02 42.06 -7.63
N LYS A 360 37.71 42.19 -7.74
CA LYS A 360 36.89 42.95 -6.80
C LYS A 360 36.59 42.09 -5.58
N VAL A 361 36.98 42.57 -4.41
CA VAL A 361 36.70 42.00 -3.09
C VAL A 361 35.53 42.76 -2.48
N GLU A 362 34.47 42.06 -2.09
CA GLU A 362 33.30 42.62 -1.39
C GLU A 362 33.15 41.90 -0.06
N ILE A 363 33.15 42.63 1.06
CA ILE A 363 32.95 42.07 2.39
C ILE A 363 31.60 42.54 2.90
N ASN A 364 30.68 41.60 3.10
CA ASN A 364 29.30 41.86 3.52
C ASN A 364 29.06 41.32 4.93
N LYS A 365 28.44 42.08 5.80
CA LYS A 365 27.97 41.60 7.11
C LYS A 365 26.46 41.44 7.05
N ASN A 366 25.94 40.23 7.29
CA ASN A 366 24.50 39.95 7.23
C ASN A 366 23.82 40.47 5.94
N GLY A 367 24.51 40.34 4.79
CA GLY A 367 24.01 40.82 3.49
C GLY A 367 24.17 42.32 3.22
N ILE A 368 24.71 43.09 4.16
CA ILE A 368 25.00 44.53 3.99
C ILE A 368 26.46 44.69 3.61
N LEU A 369 26.74 45.37 2.48
CA LEU A 369 28.08 45.66 2.02
C LEU A 369 28.82 46.57 3.02
N GLY A 370 29.88 46.05 3.62
CA GLY A 370 30.70 46.77 4.59
C GLY A 370 31.99 47.35 3.99
N SER A 371 32.61 46.67 3.03
CA SER A 371 33.83 47.17 2.36
C SER A 371 33.97 46.62 0.95
N THR A 372 34.71 47.36 0.11
CA THR A 372 35.08 46.95 -1.24
C THR A 372 36.53 47.33 -1.54
N GLU A 373 37.27 46.43 -2.17
CA GLU A 373 38.65 46.66 -2.61
C GLU A 373 38.86 46.05 -4.00
N ASN A 374 39.73 46.63 -4.81
CA ASN A 374 40.09 46.11 -6.14
C ASN A 374 41.57 45.75 -6.17
N ILE A 375 41.88 44.53 -6.61
CA ILE A 375 43.23 43.99 -6.70
C ILE A 375 43.60 43.88 -8.18
N SER A 376 44.61 44.62 -8.63
CA SER A 376 45.11 44.52 -10.01
C SER A 376 45.98 43.27 -10.19
N VAL A 377 45.66 42.48 -11.21
CA VAL A 377 46.45 41.31 -11.60
C VAL A 377 47.26 41.66 -12.85
N ASN A 378 48.57 41.87 -12.64
CA ASN A 378 49.48 42.34 -13.68
C ASN A 378 50.17 41.20 -14.46
N GLN A 379 49.73 39.96 -14.30
CA GLN A 379 50.24 38.81 -15.04
C GLN A 379 49.13 38.16 -15.86
N GLY A 380 49.45 37.73 -17.08
CA GLY A 380 48.54 36.95 -17.91
C GLY A 380 48.45 35.50 -17.42
N ILE A 381 47.35 34.82 -17.76
CA ILE A 381 47.07 33.44 -17.34
C ILE A 381 46.94 32.55 -18.57
N GLY A 382 47.85 31.59 -18.70
CA GLY A 382 47.85 30.61 -19.78
C GLY A 382 46.67 29.64 -19.70
N VAL A 383 46.37 28.96 -20.80
CA VAL A 383 45.31 27.93 -20.86
C VAL A 383 45.68 26.69 -20.02
N GLY A 384 44.75 26.21 -19.19
CA GLY A 384 44.79 24.89 -18.58
C GLY A 384 44.79 24.87 -17.03
N PRO A 385 44.40 23.72 -16.42
CA PRO A 385 44.17 23.58 -14.97
C PRO A 385 45.43 23.60 -14.09
N GLY A 386 46.58 24.02 -14.61
CA GLY A 386 47.84 24.20 -13.87
C GLY A 386 48.56 25.52 -14.17
N ALA A 387 47.96 26.38 -15.00
CA ALA A 387 48.54 27.67 -15.39
C ALA A 387 48.13 28.83 -14.45
N GLY A 388 47.36 28.54 -13.39
CA GLY A 388 46.81 29.52 -12.47
C GLY A 388 47.78 29.94 -11.37
N THR A 389 48.33 31.13 -11.50
CA THR A 389 49.27 31.76 -10.55
C THR A 389 48.61 31.99 -9.19
N TYR A 390 49.20 31.46 -8.12
CA TYR A 390 48.85 31.75 -6.73
C TYR A 390 49.26 33.20 -6.38
N THR A 391 48.33 34.15 -6.44
CA THR A 391 48.56 35.49 -5.91
C THR A 391 48.11 35.55 -4.45
N SER A 392 49.06 35.52 -3.52
CA SER A 392 48.77 35.84 -2.13
C SER A 392 48.56 37.36 -2.00
N TYR A 393 47.37 37.78 -1.56
CA TYR A 393 47.05 39.18 -1.37
C TYR A 393 46.64 39.45 0.09
N ARG A 394 47.33 40.40 0.72
CA ARG A 394 46.99 40.83 2.07
C ARG A 394 46.03 42.00 1.98
N THR A 395 44.83 41.84 2.53
CA THR A 395 43.91 42.96 2.77
C THR A 395 43.83 43.24 4.26
N ASN A 396 43.86 44.52 4.61
CA ASN A 396 43.67 44.96 5.99
C ASN A 396 42.17 45.15 6.22
N TYR A 397 41.44 44.07 6.47
CA TYR A 397 40.06 44.16 6.91
C TYR A 397 39.90 43.74 8.36
N SER A 398 39.72 44.72 9.24
CA SER A 398 39.39 44.48 10.64
C SER A 398 37.90 44.28 10.82
N PHE A 399 37.50 43.08 11.22
CA PHE A 399 36.13 42.79 11.61
C PHE A 399 35.83 43.49 12.94
N VAL A 400 34.94 44.48 12.91
CA VAL A 400 34.70 45.38 14.05
C VAL A 400 33.76 44.75 15.09
N ASP A 401 32.86 43.86 14.67
CA ASP A 401 31.88 43.22 15.55
C ASP A 401 31.81 41.71 15.32
N PRO A 402 31.33 40.94 16.30
CA PRO A 402 30.90 39.57 16.08
C PRO A 402 29.78 39.48 15.03
N GLY A 403 29.78 38.39 14.26
CA GLY A 403 28.77 38.07 13.25
C GLY A 403 29.33 37.25 12.10
N THR A 404 28.44 36.89 11.18
CA THR A 404 28.81 36.21 9.93
C THR A 404 29.08 37.26 8.86
N TYR A 405 30.26 37.16 8.26
CA TYR A 405 30.71 37.98 7.14
C TYR A 405 30.82 37.12 5.89
N THR A 406 30.27 37.57 4.77
CA THR A 406 30.43 36.95 3.46
C THR A 406 31.48 37.73 2.68
N ILE A 407 32.60 37.08 2.38
CA ILE A 407 33.63 37.61 1.48
C ILE A 407 33.32 37.09 0.08
N LYS A 408 33.15 38.00 -0.88
CA LYS A 408 32.87 37.69 -2.27
C LYS A 408 33.97 38.27 -3.15
N LEU A 409 34.51 37.44 -4.05
CA LEU A 409 35.52 37.82 -5.03
C LEU A 409 34.90 37.78 -6.42
N THR A 410 35.15 38.80 -7.23
CA THR A 410 34.66 38.86 -8.62
C THR A 410 35.80 39.26 -9.56
N LEU A 411 36.05 38.47 -10.61
CA LEU A 411 36.96 38.85 -11.69
C LEU A 411 36.27 39.86 -12.60
N GLN A 412 36.97 40.97 -12.88
CA GLN A 412 36.47 42.08 -13.69
C GLN A 412 37.53 42.49 -14.73
N ASN A 413 37.06 43.09 -15.82
CA ASN A 413 37.91 43.66 -16.89
C ASN A 413 38.84 42.63 -17.58
N VAL A 414 38.45 41.36 -17.63
CA VAL A 414 39.18 40.33 -18.38
C VAL A 414 38.92 40.54 -19.87
N THR A 415 39.94 40.99 -20.60
CA THR A 415 39.77 41.34 -22.01
C THR A 415 39.50 40.09 -22.85
N GLY A 416 38.42 40.14 -23.63
CA GLY A 416 38.00 39.06 -24.52
C GLY A 416 37.15 37.98 -23.86
N GLU A 417 37.02 37.99 -22.53
CA GLU A 417 36.12 37.08 -21.83
C GLU A 417 34.66 37.49 -22.03
N THR A 418 33.84 36.54 -22.48
CA THR A 418 32.40 36.75 -22.67
C THR A 418 31.55 36.03 -21.62
N ASN A 419 32.11 34.98 -21.02
CA ASN A 419 31.45 34.23 -19.95
C ASN A 419 31.83 34.88 -18.61
N THR A 420 30.91 35.63 -18.01
CA THR A 420 31.14 36.28 -16.71
C THR A 420 30.41 35.59 -15.56
N ALA A 421 29.68 34.51 -15.84
CA ALA A 421 28.83 33.84 -14.85
C ALA A 421 29.64 33.05 -13.80
N ASN A 422 30.84 32.60 -14.17
CA ASN A 422 31.79 31.85 -13.35
C ASN A 422 32.91 32.71 -12.76
N ASN A 423 32.84 34.03 -12.95
CA ASN A 423 33.83 34.99 -12.45
C ASN A 423 33.66 35.32 -10.97
N THR A 424 32.77 34.64 -10.25
CA THR A 424 32.43 34.98 -8.86
C THR A 424 32.61 33.78 -7.94
N THR A 425 33.22 34.00 -6.77
CA THR A 425 33.26 33.04 -5.66
C THR A 425 33.00 33.74 -4.34
N SER A 426 32.49 33.02 -3.33
CA SER A 426 32.18 33.58 -2.02
C SER A 426 32.41 32.57 -0.90
N LYS A 427 32.78 33.07 0.29
CA LYS A 427 32.96 32.28 1.50
C LYS A 427 32.46 33.04 2.71
N ASP A 428 31.74 32.35 3.57
CA ASP A 428 31.32 32.87 4.86
C ASP A 428 32.40 32.69 5.92
N VAL A 429 32.54 33.71 6.75
CA VAL A 429 33.49 33.80 7.86
C VAL A 429 32.71 34.20 9.09
N VAL A 430 32.69 33.34 10.10
CA VAL A 430 32.10 33.65 11.39
C VAL A 430 33.18 34.31 12.25
N VAL A 431 32.92 35.54 12.68
CA VAL A 431 33.77 36.30 13.58
C VAL A 431 33.06 36.39 14.92
N GLY A 432 33.73 36.02 16.01
CA GLY A 432 33.15 36.08 17.34
C GLY A 432 34.11 35.57 18.41
N PRO A 433 33.84 35.84 19.70
CA PRO A 433 34.51 35.12 20.76
C PRO A 433 34.10 33.66 20.69
N ASP A 434 35.07 32.76 20.77
CA ASP A 434 34.86 31.32 20.86
C ASP A 434 35.53 30.87 22.15
N LEU A 435 34.74 30.75 23.22
CA LEU A 435 35.23 30.45 24.55
C LEU A 435 35.18 28.94 24.77
N ILE A 436 36.34 28.36 25.05
CA ILE A 436 36.45 26.97 25.48
C ILE A 436 36.93 26.89 26.93
N ILE A 437 36.50 25.83 27.61
CA ILE A 437 37.09 25.43 28.88
C ILE A 437 38.40 24.70 28.55
N GLU A 438 39.53 25.34 28.86
CA GLU A 438 40.86 24.76 28.65
C GLU A 438 41.23 23.78 29.77
N ASP A 439 40.82 24.09 31.01
CA ASP A 439 41.07 23.24 32.18
C ASP A 439 40.01 23.47 33.26
N ALA A 440 39.72 22.44 34.05
CA ALA A 440 38.83 22.52 35.21
C ALA A 440 39.33 21.59 36.32
N GLN A 441 39.61 22.15 37.51
CA GLN A 441 40.16 21.39 38.63
C GLN A 441 39.54 21.80 39.97
N PHE A 442 39.26 20.82 40.82
CA PHE A 442 38.93 21.06 42.22
C PHE A 442 40.19 21.40 43.02
N VAL A 443 40.04 22.31 43.98
CA VAL A 443 41.09 22.69 44.92
C VAL A 443 40.52 22.59 46.34
N PRO A 444 40.96 21.61 47.15
CA PRO A 444 42.01 20.63 46.88
C PRO A 444 41.62 19.56 45.84
N GLN A 445 42.60 19.03 45.09
CA GLN A 445 42.36 18.04 44.02
C GLN A 445 41.87 16.68 44.52
N ASN A 446 42.13 16.35 45.80
CA ASN A 446 41.81 15.06 46.40
C ASN A 446 40.92 15.25 47.63
N PRO A 447 39.57 15.23 47.47
CA PRO A 447 38.67 15.23 48.61
C PRO A 447 38.84 13.95 49.45
N GLU A 448 38.84 14.07 50.77
CA GLU A 448 38.89 12.91 51.67
C GLU A 448 37.54 12.18 51.70
N LEU A 449 37.58 10.85 51.65
CA LEU A 449 36.39 10.01 51.72
C LEU A 449 35.63 10.26 53.03
N ASN A 450 34.31 10.47 52.93
CA ASN A 450 33.39 10.73 54.05
C ASN A 450 33.68 12.01 54.83
N LYS A 451 34.38 12.97 54.24
CA LYS A 451 34.51 14.33 54.78
C LYS A 451 33.73 15.33 53.91
N PRO A 452 33.13 16.37 54.50
CA PRO A 452 32.63 17.49 53.72
C PRO A 452 33.77 18.07 52.88
N PHE A 453 33.55 18.24 51.58
CA PHE A 453 34.49 18.96 50.74
C PHE A 453 34.25 20.46 50.91
N ASP A 454 35.27 21.17 51.38
CA ASP A 454 35.33 22.62 51.38
C ASP A 454 36.47 23.05 50.46
N GLY A 455 36.14 23.66 49.32
CA GLY A 455 37.10 23.91 48.26
C GLY A 455 36.53 24.71 47.10
N ASN A 456 37.41 25.05 46.16
CA ASN A 456 37.09 25.87 44.99
C ASN A 456 37.18 25.04 43.70
N LEU A 457 36.32 25.32 42.74
CA LEU A 457 36.48 24.86 41.35
C LEU A 457 37.21 25.96 40.57
N LYS A 458 38.44 25.69 40.12
CA LYS A 458 39.17 26.57 39.20
C LYS A 458 38.86 26.17 37.78
N ILE A 459 38.40 27.12 36.97
CA ILE A 459 38.11 26.93 35.55
C ILE A 459 38.99 27.87 34.76
N LYS A 460 39.79 27.32 33.85
CA LYS A 460 40.59 28.09 32.90
C LYS A 460 39.82 28.17 31.59
N ILE A 461 39.49 29.37 31.18
CA ILE A 461 38.75 29.63 29.94
C ILE A 461 39.71 30.27 28.95
N LYS A 462 39.72 29.75 27.72
CA LYS A 462 40.49 30.30 26.62
C LYS A 462 39.54 30.78 25.54
N ASN A 463 39.73 32.02 25.10
CA ASN A 463 39.14 32.47 23.86
C ASN A 463 39.99 31.96 22.69
N GLN A 464 39.48 30.99 21.94
CA GLN A 464 40.06 30.50 20.69
C GLN A 464 39.47 31.21 19.45
N GLY A 465 38.52 32.13 19.67
CA GLY A 465 37.90 32.93 18.62
C GLY A 465 38.76 34.11 18.19
N THR A 466 38.32 34.77 17.12
CA THR A 466 39.03 35.90 16.50
C THR A 466 38.60 37.26 17.04
N ALA A 467 37.53 37.33 17.86
CA ALA A 467 37.09 38.56 18.51
C ALA A 467 37.36 38.56 20.01
N ILE A 468 37.61 39.73 20.60
CA ILE A 468 37.81 39.88 22.06
C ILE A 468 36.52 39.49 22.79
N ALA A 469 36.62 38.63 23.80
CA ALA A 469 35.54 38.38 24.73
C ALA A 469 35.51 39.51 25.78
N SER A 470 34.46 40.33 25.80
CA SER A 470 34.31 41.36 26.82
C SER A 470 33.79 40.76 28.13
N TYR A 471 34.47 41.01 29.24
CA TYR A 471 34.05 40.60 30.58
C TYR A 471 32.73 41.25 31.02
N SER A 472 32.33 42.36 30.39
CA SER A 472 31.11 43.12 30.74
C SER A 472 29.80 42.35 30.50
N GLU A 473 29.82 41.35 29.62
CA GLU A 473 28.64 40.52 29.30
C GLU A 473 28.47 39.32 30.25
N GLY A 474 29.46 39.09 31.13
CA GLY A 474 29.48 38.03 32.13
C GLY A 474 29.65 36.64 31.49
N ILE A 475 30.85 36.07 31.60
CA ILE A 475 31.06 34.67 31.22
C ILE A 475 30.22 33.79 32.17
N LYS A 476 29.23 33.08 31.61
CA LYS A 476 28.40 32.14 32.37
C LYS A 476 28.97 30.74 32.22
N VAL A 477 29.41 30.17 33.33
CA VAL A 477 29.79 28.76 33.40
C VAL A 477 28.75 28.02 34.24
N THR A 478 28.18 26.97 33.67
CA THR A 478 27.27 26.07 34.37
C THR A 478 28.00 24.77 34.67
N PHE A 479 27.93 24.29 35.91
CA PHE A 479 28.43 22.98 36.32
C PHE A 479 27.28 22.15 36.89
N SER A 480 27.42 20.83 36.80
CA SER A 480 26.56 19.86 37.45
C SER A 480 27.46 18.82 38.09
N LEU A 481 27.16 18.42 39.33
CA LEU A 481 27.88 17.34 40.01
C LEU A 481 27.09 16.05 39.85
N PHE A 482 27.76 14.99 39.39
CA PHE A 482 27.19 13.66 39.21
C PHE A 482 27.81 12.68 40.19
N ASP A 483 27.04 11.72 40.67
CA ASP A 483 27.59 10.56 41.36
C ASP A 483 28.20 9.54 40.36
N ALA A 484 28.78 8.47 40.90
CA ALA A 484 29.40 7.42 40.10
C ALA A 484 28.42 6.67 39.18
N THR A 485 27.11 6.83 39.39
CA THR A 485 26.05 6.24 38.56
C THR A 485 25.56 7.20 37.47
N GLY A 486 26.07 8.44 37.45
CA GLY A 486 25.68 9.48 36.50
C GLY A 486 24.42 10.24 36.92
N VAL A 487 23.99 10.14 38.18
CA VAL A 487 22.85 10.91 38.71
C VAL A 487 23.33 12.26 39.24
N ILE A 488 22.63 13.33 38.89
CA ILE A 488 22.94 14.69 39.39
C ILE A 488 22.68 14.75 40.89
N ILE A 489 23.71 15.04 41.68
CA ILE A 489 23.65 15.13 43.14
C ILE A 489 23.66 16.57 43.67
N ALA A 490 24.05 17.55 42.84
CA ALA A 490 23.90 18.97 43.13
C ALA A 490 23.87 19.82 41.85
N SER A 491 22.92 20.75 41.75
CA SER A 491 22.73 21.64 40.60
C SER A 491 22.76 23.14 40.93
N ASN A 492 22.80 23.51 42.22
CA ASN A 492 22.73 24.90 42.68
C ASN A 492 23.95 25.25 43.53
N PHE A 493 25.05 25.68 42.92
CA PHE A 493 26.17 26.24 43.68
C PHE A 493 26.10 27.77 43.66
N LYS A 494 26.48 28.39 44.78
CA LYS A 494 26.63 29.85 44.84
C LYS A 494 27.96 30.24 44.18
N TYR A 495 27.87 30.99 43.09
CA TYR A 495 29.03 31.56 42.42
C TYR A 495 29.35 32.94 43.01
N SER A 496 30.58 33.12 43.50
CA SER A 496 31.15 34.46 43.70
C SER A 496 32.21 34.66 42.63
N ASN A 497 31.96 35.58 41.70
CA ASN A 497 32.95 35.97 40.72
C ASN A 497 34.06 36.77 41.42
N ASN A 498 35.27 36.24 41.48
CA ASN A 498 36.48 37.02 41.75
C ASN A 498 37.34 36.91 40.48
N LEU A 499 36.90 37.59 39.42
CA LEU A 499 37.72 37.88 38.25
C LEU A 499 38.45 39.20 38.45
#